data_AF-A0A1Q9C863-F1
#
_entry.id   AF-A0A1Q9C863-F1
#
_cell.length_a   1.000
_cell.length_b   1.000
_cell.length_c   1.000
_cell.angle_alpha   90.00
_cell.angle_beta   90.00
_cell.angle_gamma   90.00
#
_symmetry.space_group_name_H-M   'P 1'
#
loop_
_entity.id
_entity.type
_entity.pdbx_description
1 polymer ?
#
loop_
_entity_poly.entity_id
_entity_poly.type
_entity_poly.pdbx_seq_one_letter_code
_entity_poly.pdbx_strand_id
1 'polypeptide(L)'
;MPSFVIDRVRSRMSEFQLAERDAVMLVAHSVHKNHMPILQKFLEERDPDRCGLVTFAVLVQGMRFCGVGVKDMDDISGAVCYTDFLSDVVQFQKNMQESALWFAFSTFDIKCTGEADRRALQKELCDDRSYLYECFRVNFPSLAPEAVLPLLEQAPSSRISFEELMGILQRLSPDSVDLKEKLPF
;
A
#
# COMPACT_ATOMS: atom_id res chain seq x y z
N MET A 1 10.33 -36.06 -25.80
CA MET A 1 9.55 -34.86 -26.17
C MET A 1 8.61 -34.25 -25.09
N PRO A 2 8.51 -34.72 -23.82
CA PRO A 2 7.70 -34.02 -22.80
C PRO A 2 8.39 -32.80 -22.15
N SER A 3 9.73 -32.69 -22.18
CA SER A 3 10.48 -31.59 -21.54
C SER A 3 10.09 -30.21 -22.08
N PHE A 4 10.00 -30.06 -23.41
CA PHE A 4 9.74 -28.77 -24.05
C PHE A 4 8.36 -28.17 -23.70
N VAL A 5 7.36 -29.01 -23.48
CA VAL A 5 6.01 -28.56 -23.08
C VAL A 5 6.01 -28.09 -21.64
N ILE A 6 6.69 -28.82 -20.74
CA ILE A 6 6.81 -28.46 -19.32
C ILE A 6 7.60 -27.16 -19.17
N ASP A 7 8.71 -27.01 -19.90
CA ASP A 7 9.54 -25.81 -19.84
C ASP A 7 8.79 -24.58 -20.39
N ARG A 8 7.98 -24.75 -21.44
CA ARG A 8 7.13 -23.67 -21.99
C ARG A 8 6.00 -23.29 -21.05
N VAL A 9 5.34 -24.24 -20.39
CA VAL A 9 4.31 -23.96 -19.39
C VAL A 9 4.91 -23.25 -18.19
N ARG A 10 6.08 -23.68 -17.72
CA ARG A 10 6.81 -23.03 -16.62
C ARG A 10 7.18 -21.58 -16.96
N SER A 11 7.69 -21.33 -18.17
CA SER A 11 8.01 -19.96 -18.63
C SER A 11 6.79 -19.05 -18.60
N ARG A 12 5.66 -19.51 -19.15
CA ARG A 12 4.42 -18.72 -19.17
C ARG A 12 3.83 -18.49 -17.78
N MET A 13 3.91 -19.49 -16.89
CA MET A 13 3.49 -19.32 -15.49
C MET A 13 4.37 -18.30 -14.77
N SER A 14 5.70 -18.31 -14.99
CA SER A 14 6.58 -17.30 -14.41
C SER A 14 6.34 -15.91 -14.98
N GLU A 15 6.08 -15.78 -16.28
CA GLU A 15 5.75 -14.51 -16.94
C GLU A 15 4.45 -13.92 -16.39
N PHE A 16 3.42 -14.75 -16.22
CA PHE A 16 2.14 -14.33 -15.63
C PHE A 16 2.31 -13.86 -14.17
N GLN A 17 3.02 -14.63 -13.33
CA GLN A 17 3.26 -14.26 -11.94
C GLN A 17 4.08 -12.97 -11.80
N LEU A 18 5.08 -12.76 -12.67
CA LEU A 18 5.84 -11.52 -12.70
C LEU A 18 4.95 -10.34 -13.06
N ALA A 19 4.11 -10.49 -14.09
CA ALA A 19 3.21 -9.43 -14.52
C ALA A 19 2.13 -9.10 -13.50
N GLU A 20 1.61 -10.09 -12.76
CA GLU A 20 0.69 -9.86 -11.65
C GLU A 20 1.36 -9.03 -10.54
N ARG A 21 2.61 -9.36 -10.18
CA ARG A 21 3.38 -8.57 -9.20
C ARG A 21 3.68 -7.16 -9.71
N ASP A 22 4.06 -7.02 -10.98
CA ASP A 22 4.30 -5.72 -11.59
C ASP A 22 3.02 -4.87 -11.63
N ALA A 23 1.87 -5.49 -11.92
CA ALA A 23 0.58 -4.83 -11.87
C ALA A 23 0.26 -4.34 -10.44
N VAL A 24 0.50 -5.16 -9.42
CA VAL A 24 0.33 -4.75 -8.00
C VAL A 24 1.21 -3.54 -7.71
N MET A 25 2.48 -3.58 -8.07
CA MET A 25 3.41 -2.46 -7.84
C MET A 25 2.98 -1.20 -8.60
N LEU A 26 2.64 -1.31 -9.88
CA LEU A 26 2.21 -0.17 -10.70
C LEU A 26 0.96 0.50 -10.14
N VAL A 27 -0.06 -0.28 -9.75
CA VAL A 27 -1.28 0.25 -9.14
C VAL A 27 -0.96 0.88 -7.79
N ALA A 28 -0.19 0.20 -6.94
CA ALA A 28 0.15 0.72 -5.61
C ALA A 28 0.84 2.09 -5.67
N HIS A 29 1.72 2.32 -6.66
CA HIS A 29 2.41 3.60 -6.84
C HIS A 29 1.57 4.68 -7.55
N SER A 30 0.67 4.28 -8.45
CA SER A 30 0.03 5.21 -9.39
C SER A 30 -1.42 5.53 -9.03
N VAL A 31 -2.11 4.63 -8.36
CA VAL A 31 -3.54 4.78 -8.01
C VAL A 31 -3.64 5.30 -6.58
N HIS A 32 -4.10 6.54 -6.45
CA HIS A 32 -4.43 7.09 -5.14
C HIS A 32 -5.50 6.23 -4.45
N LYS A 33 -5.44 6.09 -3.11
CA LYS A 33 -6.39 5.24 -2.34
C LYS A 33 -7.86 5.51 -2.69
N ASN A 34 -8.21 6.77 -2.96
CA ASN A 34 -9.57 7.20 -3.33
C ASN A 34 -10.07 6.65 -4.69
N HIS A 35 -9.18 6.17 -5.55
CA HIS A 35 -9.50 5.58 -6.84
C HIS A 35 -9.54 4.04 -6.80
N MET A 36 -9.12 3.41 -5.69
CA MET A 36 -9.23 1.96 -5.50
C MET A 36 -10.68 1.46 -5.59
N PRO A 37 -11.70 2.15 -5.01
CA PRO A 37 -13.10 1.75 -5.20
C PRO A 37 -13.57 1.83 -6.65
N ILE A 38 -12.99 2.74 -7.46
CA ILE A 38 -13.31 2.87 -8.88
C ILE A 38 -12.77 1.65 -9.65
N LEU A 39 -11.52 1.26 -9.38
CA LEU A 39 -10.93 0.06 -9.96
C LEU A 39 -11.70 -1.19 -9.56
N GLN A 40 -12.03 -1.33 -8.27
CA GLN A 40 -12.82 -2.45 -7.77
C GLN A 40 -14.15 -2.57 -8.51
N LYS A 41 -14.92 -1.49 -8.59
CA LYS A 41 -16.20 -1.47 -9.27
C LYS A 41 -16.07 -1.83 -10.76
N PHE A 42 -15.02 -1.35 -11.42
CA PHE A 42 -14.74 -1.69 -12.82
C PHE A 42 -14.55 -3.20 -13.01
N LEU A 43 -13.83 -3.87 -12.09
CA LEU A 43 -13.58 -5.32 -12.18
C LEU A 43 -14.84 -6.12 -11.84
N GLU A 44 -15.59 -5.71 -10.82
CA GLU A 44 -16.88 -6.33 -10.45
C GLU A 44 -17.90 -6.26 -11.59
N GLU A 45 -17.99 -5.14 -12.33
CA GLU A 45 -18.86 -5.01 -13.50
C GLU A 45 -18.48 -5.97 -14.65
N ARG A 46 -17.26 -6.52 -14.63
CA ARG A 46 -16.73 -7.46 -15.62
C ARG A 46 -16.54 -8.88 -15.11
N ASP A 47 -17.05 -9.16 -13.92
CA ASP A 47 -17.23 -10.49 -13.35
C ASP A 47 -18.73 -10.79 -13.22
N PRO A 48 -19.41 -11.12 -14.33
CA PRO A 48 -20.86 -11.35 -14.33
C PRO A 48 -21.27 -12.52 -13.43
N ASP A 49 -20.35 -13.48 -13.23
CA ASP A 49 -20.56 -14.67 -12.42
C ASP A 49 -20.23 -14.43 -10.93
N ARG A 50 -19.69 -13.26 -10.59
CA ARG A 50 -19.27 -12.85 -9.24
C ARG A 50 -18.37 -13.90 -8.57
N CYS A 51 -17.47 -14.49 -9.35
CA CYS A 51 -16.57 -15.53 -8.89
C CYS A 51 -15.25 -14.98 -8.32
N GLY A 52 -15.06 -13.65 -8.32
CA GLY A 52 -13.83 -12.98 -7.91
C GLY A 52 -12.73 -13.02 -8.97
N LEU A 53 -13.03 -13.51 -10.18
CA LEU A 53 -12.04 -13.70 -11.24
C LEU A 53 -12.33 -12.82 -12.46
N VAL A 54 -11.28 -12.21 -12.98
CA VAL A 54 -11.29 -11.52 -14.28
C VAL A 54 -10.10 -11.96 -15.12
N THR A 55 -10.17 -11.77 -16.43
CA THR A 55 -8.98 -12.00 -17.25
C THR A 55 -7.93 -10.92 -16.98
N PHE A 56 -6.65 -11.27 -17.16
CA PHE A 56 -5.55 -10.32 -17.01
C PHE A 56 -5.70 -9.10 -17.95
N ALA A 57 -6.22 -9.32 -19.16
CA ALA A 57 -6.54 -8.24 -20.09
C ALA A 57 -7.59 -7.26 -19.53
N VAL A 58 -8.61 -7.75 -18.82
CA VAL A 58 -9.61 -6.90 -18.13
C VAL A 58 -8.95 -6.12 -16.99
N LEU A 59 -8.05 -6.74 -16.23
CA LEU A 59 -7.27 -6.03 -15.20
C LEU A 59 -6.47 -4.88 -15.81
N VAL A 60 -5.71 -5.12 -16.88
CA VAL A 60 -4.91 -4.09 -17.57
C VAL A 60 -5.79 -2.95 -18.10
N GLN A 61 -7.00 -3.27 -18.60
CA GLN A 61 -7.97 -2.24 -19.00
C GLN A 61 -8.43 -1.40 -17.80
N GLY A 62 -8.73 -2.03 -16.66
CA GLY A 62 -9.09 -1.33 -15.43
C GLY A 62 -7.96 -0.43 -14.93
N MET A 63 -6.73 -0.92 -14.94
CA MET A 63 -5.54 -0.14 -14.59
C MET A 63 -5.42 1.11 -15.47
N ARG A 64 -5.56 0.97 -16.79
CA ARG A 64 -5.53 2.10 -17.74
C ARG A 64 -6.68 3.08 -17.52
N PHE A 65 -7.87 2.56 -17.24
CA PHE A 65 -9.04 3.37 -16.90
C PHE A 65 -8.80 4.25 -15.66
N CYS A 66 -8.06 3.73 -14.68
CA CYS A 66 -7.61 4.46 -13.50
C CYS A 66 -6.36 5.33 -13.72
N GLY A 67 -5.89 5.47 -14.97
CA GLY A 67 -4.74 6.32 -15.32
C GLY A 67 -3.37 5.66 -15.11
N VAL A 68 -3.30 4.36 -14.85
CA VAL A 68 -2.03 3.64 -14.72
C VAL A 68 -1.45 3.34 -16.09
N GLY A 69 -0.23 3.82 -16.33
CA GLY A 69 0.51 3.53 -17.54
C GLY A 69 1.01 2.09 -17.55
N VAL A 70 0.37 1.23 -18.34
CA VAL A 70 0.78 -0.16 -18.51
C VAL A 70 1.46 -0.35 -19.87
N LYS A 71 2.76 -0.66 -19.86
CA LYS A 71 3.54 -1.05 -21.03
C LYS A 71 3.80 -2.57 -20.98
N ASP A 72 3.82 -3.21 -22.14
CA ASP A 72 4.30 -4.59 -22.31
C ASP A 72 3.53 -5.70 -21.56
N MET A 73 2.25 -5.47 -21.22
CA MET A 73 1.40 -6.44 -20.50
C MET A 73 0.17 -6.93 -21.28
N ASP A 74 -0.04 -6.44 -22.52
CA ASP A 74 -1.26 -6.72 -23.30
C ASP A 74 -1.38 -8.17 -23.77
N ASP A 75 -0.26 -8.84 -24.00
CA ASP A 75 -0.22 -10.21 -24.53
C ASP A 75 -0.28 -11.29 -23.42
N ILE A 76 -0.41 -10.87 -22.16
CA ILE A 76 -0.41 -11.78 -21.02
C ILE A 76 -1.81 -12.35 -20.82
N SER A 77 -1.89 -13.67 -21.01
CA SER A 77 -3.11 -14.45 -20.82
C SER A 77 -3.14 -15.06 -19.41
N GLY A 78 -4.29 -14.98 -18.74
CA GLY A 78 -4.52 -15.63 -17.45
C GLY A 78 -5.77 -15.09 -16.79
N ALA A 79 -6.19 -15.73 -15.70
CA ALA A 79 -7.24 -15.23 -14.83
C ALA A 79 -6.59 -14.71 -13.54
N VAL A 80 -7.06 -13.56 -13.06
CA VAL A 80 -6.61 -12.92 -11.83
C VAL A 80 -7.75 -12.94 -10.82
N CYS A 81 -7.44 -13.34 -9.60
CA CYS A 81 -8.31 -13.13 -8.46
C CYS A 81 -8.24 -11.65 -8.06
N TYR A 82 -9.22 -10.85 -8.51
CA TYR A 82 -9.11 -9.41 -8.33
C TYR A 82 -9.29 -8.96 -6.88
N THR A 83 -9.94 -9.77 -6.04
CA THR A 83 -10.02 -9.51 -4.60
C THR A 83 -8.65 -9.66 -3.93
N ASP A 84 -7.90 -10.70 -4.28
CA ASP A 84 -6.54 -10.91 -3.79
C ASP A 84 -5.61 -9.82 -4.32
N PHE A 85 -5.71 -9.50 -5.61
CA PHE A 85 -4.97 -8.41 -6.24
C PHE A 85 -5.19 -7.07 -5.51
N LEU A 86 -6.44 -6.67 -5.25
CA LEU A 86 -6.74 -5.42 -4.57
C LEU A 86 -6.22 -5.42 -3.13
N SER A 87 -6.33 -6.55 -2.43
CA SER A 87 -5.77 -6.74 -1.09
C SER A 87 -4.24 -6.58 -1.11
N ASP A 88 -3.57 -7.18 -2.09
CA ASP A 88 -2.11 -7.08 -2.25
C ASP A 88 -1.67 -5.65 -2.56
N VAL A 89 -2.41 -4.92 -3.39
CA VAL A 89 -2.16 -3.49 -3.65
C VAL A 89 -2.25 -2.68 -2.36
N VAL A 90 -3.31 -2.85 -1.58
CA VAL A 90 -3.50 -2.12 -0.32
C VAL A 90 -2.40 -2.46 0.70
N GLN A 91 -2.05 -3.74 0.82
CA GLN A 91 -0.97 -4.18 1.69
C GLN A 91 0.37 -3.59 1.25
N PHE A 92 0.65 -3.55 -0.05
CA PHE A 92 1.87 -2.95 -0.58
C PHE A 92 1.94 -1.45 -0.30
N GLN A 93 0.84 -0.71 -0.53
CA GLN A 93 0.75 0.71 -0.18
C GLN A 93 1.01 0.95 1.30
N LYS A 94 0.45 0.12 2.18
CA LYS A 94 0.68 0.20 3.62
C LYS A 94 2.16 -0.02 3.96
N ASN A 95 2.78 -1.07 3.41
CA ASN A 95 4.20 -1.36 3.63
C ASN A 95 5.10 -0.22 3.15
N MET A 96 4.77 0.43 2.02
CA MET A 96 5.50 1.61 1.54
C MET A 96 5.40 2.79 2.51
N GLN A 97 4.19 3.08 3.01
CA GLN A 97 3.95 4.15 3.98
C GLN A 97 4.70 3.90 5.29
N GLU A 98 4.65 2.68 5.81
CA GLU A 98 5.38 2.26 7.01
C GLU A 98 6.90 2.37 6.80
N SER A 99 7.41 1.95 5.64
CA SER A 99 8.84 2.05 5.32
C SER A 99 9.32 3.49 5.21
N ALA A 100 8.54 4.37 4.58
CA ALA A 100 8.85 5.79 4.46
C ALA A 100 8.86 6.46 5.84
N LEU A 101 7.88 6.13 6.68
CA LEU A 101 7.81 6.64 8.05
C LEU A 101 8.95 6.10 8.92
N TRP A 102 9.27 4.81 8.82
CA TRP A 102 10.42 4.22 9.52
C TRP A 102 11.71 4.93 9.15
N PHE A 103 11.92 5.21 7.87
CA PHE A 103 13.10 5.94 7.41
C PHE A 103 13.17 7.34 8.05
N ALA A 104 12.06 8.09 8.02
CA ALA A 104 11.97 9.40 8.65
C ALA A 104 12.13 9.34 10.19
N PHE A 105 11.62 8.29 10.83
CA PHE A 105 11.77 8.08 12.27
C PHE A 105 13.23 7.74 12.65
N SER A 106 13.90 6.93 11.84
CA SER A 106 15.24 6.42 12.10
C SER A 106 16.31 7.52 12.16
N THR A 107 16.05 8.69 11.54
CA THR A 107 16.95 9.85 11.66
C THR A 107 17.03 10.41 13.08
N PHE A 108 16.07 10.09 13.94
CA PHE A 108 16.02 10.51 15.34
C PHE A 108 16.52 9.43 16.31
N ASP A 109 16.62 8.19 15.85
CA ASP A 109 17.22 7.09 16.58
C ASP A 109 18.74 7.02 16.33
N ILE A 110 19.45 8.06 16.79
CA ILE A 110 20.90 8.23 16.59
C ILE A 110 21.69 7.01 17.11
N LYS A 111 21.15 6.30 18.10
CA LYS A 111 21.81 5.17 18.74
C LYS A 111 21.39 3.81 18.15
N CYS A 112 20.54 3.78 17.14
CA CYS A 112 19.96 2.56 16.56
C CYS A 112 19.34 1.65 17.64
N THR A 113 18.67 2.27 18.62
CA THR A 113 18.00 1.60 19.74
C THR A 113 16.58 1.15 19.45
N GLY A 114 16.01 1.55 18.30
CA GLY A 114 14.58 1.44 18.01
C GLY A 114 13.73 2.55 18.64
N GLU A 115 14.36 3.52 19.31
CA GLU A 115 13.68 4.57 20.08
C GLU A 115 14.20 5.96 19.71
N ALA A 116 13.30 6.92 19.59
CA ALA A 116 13.60 8.33 19.36
C ALA A 116 13.24 9.18 20.58
N ASP A 117 13.94 10.30 20.76
CA ASP A 117 13.55 11.29 21.77
C ASP A 117 12.23 11.94 21.38
N ARG A 118 11.25 11.86 22.29
CA ARG A 118 9.91 12.36 22.03
C ARG A 118 9.88 13.87 21.75
N ARG A 119 10.68 14.66 22.46
CA ARG A 119 10.70 16.12 22.28
C ARG A 119 11.29 16.49 20.93
N ALA A 120 12.27 15.71 20.46
CA ALA A 120 12.81 15.89 19.11
C ALA A 120 11.75 15.63 18.04
N LEU A 121 11.00 14.52 18.14
CA LEU A 121 9.91 14.22 17.20
C LEU A 121 8.80 15.27 17.24
N GLN A 122 8.40 15.73 18.43
CA GLN A 122 7.40 16.80 18.57
C GLN A 122 7.85 18.08 17.88
N LYS A 123 9.11 18.48 18.07
CA LYS A 123 9.66 19.68 17.44
C LYS A 123 9.57 19.60 15.92
N GLU A 124 9.88 18.44 15.35
CA GLU A 124 9.86 18.23 13.90
C GLU A 124 8.43 18.17 13.36
N LEU A 125 7.51 17.52 14.07
CA LEU A 125 6.09 17.52 13.72
C LEU A 125 5.42 18.89 13.87
N CYS A 126 6.03 19.84 14.57
CA CYS A 126 5.59 21.23 14.64
C CYS A 126 6.25 22.15 13.59
N ASP A 127 7.29 21.69 12.90
CA ASP A 127 8.00 22.44 11.87
C ASP A 127 7.52 21.96 10.49
N ASP A 128 6.73 22.77 9.81
CA ASP A 128 6.14 22.49 8.49
C ASP A 128 7.19 22.30 7.37
N ARG A 129 8.45 22.63 7.66
CA ARG A 129 9.59 22.43 6.76
C ARG A 129 10.39 21.17 7.07
N SER A 130 10.06 20.47 8.16
CA SER A 130 10.80 19.28 8.53
C SER A 130 10.50 18.12 7.58
N TYR A 131 11.49 17.24 7.43
CA TYR A 131 11.33 16.03 6.64
C TYR A 131 10.24 15.11 7.23
N LEU A 132 10.14 15.05 8.56
CA LEU A 132 9.14 14.24 9.24
C LEU A 132 7.73 14.78 8.97
N TYR A 133 7.53 16.10 9.06
CA TYR A 133 6.24 16.73 8.76
C TYR A 133 5.79 16.44 7.33
N GLU A 134 6.68 16.65 6.37
CA GLU A 134 6.40 16.36 4.96
C GLU A 134 6.12 14.87 4.73
N CYS A 135 6.86 13.97 5.39
CA CYS A 135 6.60 12.53 5.32
C CYS A 135 5.20 12.17 5.80
N PHE A 136 4.72 12.78 6.90
CA PHE A 136 3.35 12.59 7.38
C PHE A 136 2.33 13.12 6.36
N ARG A 137 2.53 14.33 5.85
CA ARG A 137 1.63 14.98 4.90
C ARG A 137 1.46 14.16 3.60
N VAL A 138 2.55 13.57 3.10
CA VAL A 138 2.55 12.79 1.86
C VAL A 138 1.98 11.39 2.07
N ASN A 139 2.36 10.70 3.15
CA ASN A 139 2.00 9.29 3.35
C ASN A 139 0.67 9.10 4.10
N PHE A 140 0.25 10.09 4.88
CA PHE A 140 -0.98 10.09 5.66
C PHE A 140 -1.80 11.36 5.36
N PRO A 141 -2.23 11.59 4.11
CA PRO A 141 -2.87 12.85 3.71
C PRO A 141 -4.23 13.11 4.39
N SER A 142 -4.87 12.07 4.94
CA SER A 142 -6.09 12.18 5.75
C SER A 142 -5.82 12.57 7.21
N LEU A 143 -4.56 12.60 7.63
CA LEU A 143 -4.15 12.87 9.00
C LEU A 143 -3.30 14.14 9.06
N ALA A 144 -3.79 15.13 9.80
CA ALA A 144 -2.98 16.31 10.13
C ALA A 144 -1.82 15.89 11.07
N PRO A 145 -0.55 16.22 10.76
CA PRO A 145 0.58 15.89 11.62
C PRO A 145 0.40 16.38 13.07
N GLU A 146 -0.28 17.50 13.27
CA GLU A 146 -0.56 18.11 14.57
C GLU A 146 -1.49 17.24 15.43
N ALA A 147 -2.33 16.40 14.83
CA ALA A 147 -3.22 15.49 15.56
C ALA A 147 -2.46 14.40 16.33
N VAL A 148 -1.19 14.16 15.97
CA VAL A 148 -0.29 13.19 16.60
C VAL A 148 0.28 13.75 17.92
N LEU A 149 0.46 15.08 18.01
CA LEU A 149 1.13 15.74 19.13
C LEU A 149 0.50 15.44 20.50
N PRO A 150 -0.84 15.54 20.69
CA PRO A 150 -1.45 15.27 22.00
C PRO A 150 -1.28 13.82 22.45
N LEU A 151 -1.19 12.87 21.50
CA LEU A 151 -1.00 11.46 21.80
C LEU A 151 0.46 11.14 22.12
N LEU A 152 1.42 11.83 21.49
CA LEU A 152 2.82 11.77 21.90
C LEU A 152 3.00 12.28 23.33
N GLU A 153 2.35 13.38 23.71
CA GLU A 153 2.43 13.94 25.07
C GLU A 153 1.92 12.99 26.15
N GLN A 154 0.94 12.16 25.82
CA GLN A 154 0.38 11.15 26.71
C GLN A 154 1.27 9.90 26.86
N ALA A 155 2.32 9.76 26.03
CA ALA A 155 3.26 8.65 26.16
C ALA A 155 3.95 8.70 27.55
N PRO A 156 4.04 7.57 28.25
CA PRO A 156 4.60 7.53 29.61
C PRO A 156 6.12 7.73 29.61
N SER A 157 6.79 7.45 28.49
CA SER A 157 8.23 7.55 28.33
C SER A 157 8.64 8.87 27.68
N SER A 158 9.85 9.36 28.03
CA SER A 158 10.50 10.48 27.31
C SER A 158 11.02 10.06 25.93
N ARG A 159 11.05 8.75 25.69
CA ARG A 159 11.39 8.13 24.41
C ARG A 159 10.15 7.47 23.85
N ILE A 160 10.12 7.34 22.54
CA ILE A 160 9.05 6.63 21.85
C ILE A 160 9.65 5.63 20.88
N SER A 161 9.12 4.41 20.88
CA SER A 161 9.46 3.41 19.87
C SER A 161 8.68 3.64 18.58
N PHE A 162 9.13 3.04 17.49
CA PHE A 162 8.38 3.11 16.24
C PHE A 162 7.01 2.44 16.33
N GLU A 163 6.91 1.32 17.04
CA GLU A 163 5.65 0.61 17.28
C GLU A 163 4.65 1.48 18.04
N GLU A 164 5.11 2.26 19.03
CA GLU A 164 4.27 3.22 19.75
C GLU A 164 3.76 4.33 18.82
N LEU A 165 4.63 4.87 17.95
CA LEU A 165 4.23 5.87 16.96
C LEU A 165 3.21 5.29 15.96
N MET A 166 3.41 4.07 15.48
CA MET A 166 2.47 3.36 14.61
C MET A 166 1.13 3.11 15.30
N GLY A 167 1.15 2.74 16.58
CA GLY A 167 -0.07 2.58 17.38
C GLY A 167 -0.86 3.89 17.52
N ILE A 168 -0.18 5.03 17.65
CA ILE A 168 -0.80 6.35 17.64
C ILE A 168 -1.48 6.62 16.29
N LEU A 169 -0.79 6.36 15.19
CA LEU A 169 -1.30 6.56 13.83
C LEU A 169 -2.55 5.72 13.55
N GLN A 170 -2.54 4.45 13.94
CA GLN A 170 -3.68 3.55 13.77
C GLN A 170 -4.91 4.01 14.55
N ARG A 171 -4.72 4.59 15.74
CA ARG A 171 -5.82 5.15 16.55
C ARG A 171 -6.44 6.39 15.92
N LEU A 172 -5.65 7.20 15.24
CA LEU A 172 -6.11 8.45 14.61
C LEU A 172 -6.72 8.24 13.23
N SER A 173 -6.34 7.16 12.54
CA SER A 173 -6.84 6.82 11.21
C SER A 173 -7.34 5.38 11.17
N PRO A 174 -8.52 5.07 11.74
CA PRO A 174 -9.06 3.72 11.74
C PRO A 174 -9.36 3.20 10.32
N ASP A 175 -9.56 4.08 9.33
CA ASP A 175 -9.69 3.70 7.91
C ASP A 175 -8.38 3.16 7.29
N SER A 176 -7.28 3.12 8.05
CA SER A 176 -6.07 2.37 7.69
C SER A 176 -6.20 0.86 7.97
N VAL A 177 -7.37 0.41 8.43
CA VAL A 177 -7.63 -0.95 8.94
C VAL A 177 -8.79 -1.61 8.16
N ASP A 178 -8.46 -2.77 7.59
CA ASP A 178 -9.33 -3.87 7.14
C ASP A 178 -10.30 -3.67 5.97
N LEU A 179 -9.78 -3.92 4.75
CA LEU A 179 -10.59 -4.48 3.66
C LEU A 179 -11.02 -5.93 3.89
N LYS A 180 -10.53 -6.60 4.95
CA LYS A 180 -10.97 -7.95 5.30
C LYS A 180 -12.36 -8.01 5.94
N GLU A 181 -12.90 -6.90 6.45
CA GLU A 181 -14.22 -6.89 7.10
C GLU A 181 -15.37 -6.34 6.24
N LYS A 182 -15.11 -5.92 4.99
CA LYS A 182 -16.13 -5.35 4.09
C LYS A 182 -16.28 -6.09 2.75
N LEU A 183 -16.13 -7.41 2.74
CA LEU A 183 -16.64 -8.24 1.65
C LEU A 183 -17.91 -8.94 2.13
N PRO A 184 -19.12 -8.43 1.85
CA PRO A 184 -20.29 -9.25 1.91
C PRO A 184 -20.20 -10.27 0.75
N PHE A 185 -20.17 -11.54 1.12
CA PHE A 185 -20.41 -12.76 0.32
C PHE A 185 -20.48 -12.61 -1.21
#